data_AF-A0AAW5KRC2-F1
#
_entry.id   AF-A0AAW5KRC2-F1
#
_cell.length_a   1.000
_cell.length_b   1.000
_cell.length_c   1.000
_cell.angle_alpha   90.00
_cell.angle_beta   90.00
_cell.angle_gamma   90.00
#
_symmetry.space_group_name_H-M   'P 1'
#
loop_
_entity.id
_entity.type
_entity.pdbx_description
1 polymer ?
#
loop_
_entity_poly.entity_id
_entity_poly.type
_entity_poly.pdbx_seq_one_letter_code
_entity_poly.pdbx_strand_id
1 'polypeptide(L)' 'KYPSADASALRAALAERLGLKSENLFCGNGSDDVLATAFRACFNSDKPILYPDISYSFYPVWCELLKIPYKTK' A
#
# COMPACT_ATOMS: atom_id res chain seq x y z
N LYS A 1 -25.75 9.63 -4.59
CA LYS A 1 -25.52 8.25 -4.07
C LYS A 1 -24.03 8.09 -3.83
N TYR A 2 -23.63 7.44 -2.74
CA TYR A 2 -22.22 7.11 -2.50
C TYR A 2 -21.80 5.89 -3.34
N PRO A 3 -20.51 5.81 -3.75
CA PRO A 3 -19.97 4.65 -4.46
C PRO A 3 -19.82 3.44 -3.53
N SER A 4 -19.50 2.26 -4.09
CA SER A 4 -19.12 1.10 -3.28
C SER A 4 -17.84 1.38 -2.51
N ALA A 5 -17.82 0.99 -1.23
CA ALA A 5 -16.69 1.26 -0.33
C ALA A 5 -15.39 0.55 -0.75
N ASP A 6 -15.51 -0.57 -1.47
CA ASP A 6 -14.38 -1.40 -1.89
C ASP A 6 -14.07 -1.29 -3.39
N ALA A 7 -14.75 -0.39 -4.11
CA ALA A 7 -14.66 -0.27 -5.57
C ALA A 7 -14.92 -1.59 -6.32
N SER A 8 -15.88 -2.41 -5.84
CA SER A 8 -16.25 -3.72 -6.40
C SER A 8 -16.27 -3.83 -7.93
N ALA A 9 -16.89 -2.87 -8.64
CA ALA A 9 -16.95 -2.88 -10.10
C ALA A 9 -15.56 -2.74 -10.76
N LEU A 10 -14.68 -1.91 -10.20
CA LEU A 10 -13.31 -1.75 -10.67
C LEU A 10 -12.48 -3.01 -10.39
N ARG A 11 -12.62 -3.58 -9.18
CA ARG A 11 -11.94 -4.83 -8.80
C ARG A 11 -12.32 -5.98 -9.75
N ALA A 12 -13.59 -6.12 -10.09
CA ALA A 12 -14.05 -7.14 -11.02
C ALA A 12 -13.44 -6.96 -12.42
N ALA A 13 -13.44 -5.73 -12.95
CA ALA A 13 -12.87 -5.44 -14.26
C ALA A 13 -11.34 -5.66 -14.31
N LEU A 14 -10.63 -5.28 -13.25
CA LEU A 14 -9.20 -5.53 -13.13
C LEU A 14 -8.88 -7.03 -12.97
N ALA A 15 -9.69 -7.76 -12.21
CA ALA A 15 -9.54 -9.20 -12.02
C ALA A 15 -9.63 -9.96 -13.35
N GLU A 16 -10.64 -9.64 -14.17
CA GLU A 16 -10.79 -10.19 -15.52
C GLU A 16 -9.57 -9.85 -16.39
N ARG A 17 -9.18 -8.57 -16.44
CA ARG A 17 -8.05 -8.11 -17.27
C ARG A 17 -6.71 -8.75 -16.88
N LEU A 18 -6.49 -8.99 -15.60
CA LEU A 18 -5.23 -9.49 -15.05
C LEU A 18 -5.22 -11.02 -14.85
N GLY A 19 -6.35 -11.72 -15.08
CA GLY A 19 -6.47 -13.15 -14.79
C GLY A 19 -6.39 -13.49 -13.31
N LEU A 20 -6.88 -12.61 -12.44
CA LEU A 20 -6.86 -12.74 -10.99
C LEU A 20 -8.28 -12.91 -10.43
N LYS A 21 -8.41 -13.20 -9.13
CA LYS A 21 -9.69 -13.09 -8.42
C LYS A 21 -9.85 -11.69 -7.85
N SER A 22 -11.09 -11.21 -7.73
CA SER A 22 -11.38 -9.91 -7.12
C SER A 22 -10.84 -9.80 -5.69
N GLU A 23 -10.83 -10.92 -4.95
CA GLU A 23 -10.25 -11.03 -3.59
C GLU A 23 -8.73 -10.78 -3.54
N ASN A 24 -8.01 -10.91 -4.66
CA ASN A 24 -6.59 -10.58 -4.75
C ASN A 24 -6.32 -9.08 -4.96
N LEU A 25 -7.36 -8.28 -5.18
CA LEU A 25 -7.26 -6.86 -5.49
C LEU A 25 -7.78 -6.01 -4.34
N PHE A 26 -7.03 -4.95 -4.02
CA PHE A 26 -7.39 -3.92 -3.05
C PHE A 26 -7.25 -2.54 -3.72
N CYS A 27 -8.21 -1.65 -3.50
CA CYS A 27 -8.23 -0.31 -4.06
C CYS A 27 -8.08 0.72 -2.94
N GLY A 28 -7.10 1.62 -3.08
CA GLY A 28 -6.94 2.81 -2.24
C GLY A 28 -7.08 4.09 -3.06
N ASN A 29 -7.15 5.24 -2.38
CA ASN A 29 -7.21 6.55 -3.02
C ASN A 29 -5.82 6.99 -3.53
N GLY A 30 -5.37 6.36 -4.61
CA GLY A 30 -4.00 6.48 -5.12
C GLY A 30 -3.06 5.46 -4.47
N SER A 31 -1.86 5.32 -5.06
CA SER A 31 -0.87 4.34 -4.59
C SER A 31 -0.35 4.66 -3.20
N ASP A 32 -0.31 5.92 -2.79
CA ASP A 32 0.15 6.33 -1.45
C ASP A 32 -0.74 5.80 -0.33
N ASP A 33 -2.06 5.76 -0.52
CA ASP A 33 -3.00 5.18 0.45
C ASP A 33 -2.81 3.66 0.56
N VAL A 34 -2.52 3.00 -0.57
CA VAL A 34 -2.16 1.57 -0.61
C VAL A 34 -0.84 1.31 0.10
N LEU A 35 0.18 2.15 -0.13
CA LEU A 35 1.49 2.06 0.54
C LEU A 35 1.35 2.30 2.05
N ALA A 36 0.60 3.32 2.48
CA ALA A 36 0.37 3.60 3.89
C ALA A 36 -0.32 2.42 4.60
N THR A 37 -1.33 1.83 3.95
CA THR A 37 -2.03 0.63 4.44
C THR A 37 -1.07 -0.54 4.57
N ALA A 38 -0.24 -0.79 3.54
CA ALA A 38 0.76 -1.85 3.56
C ALA A 38 1.81 -1.62 4.66
N PHE A 39 2.27 -0.39 4.86
CA PHE A 39 3.25 -0.06 5.90
C PHE A 39 2.72 -0.33 7.30
N ARG A 40 1.48 0.10 7.56
CA ARG A 40 0.81 -0.13 8.84
C ARG A 40 0.56 -1.63 9.10
N ALA A 41 0.14 -2.37 8.08
CA ALA A 41 -0.22 -3.78 8.22
C ALA A 41 1.00 -4.69 8.40
N CYS A 42 2.09 -4.40 7.68
CA CYS A 42 3.23 -5.32 7.57
C CYS A 42 4.44 -4.92 8.42
N PHE A 43 4.58 -3.64 8.80
CA PHE A 43 5.83 -3.13 9.39
C PHE A 43 5.65 -2.45 10.76
N ASN A 44 4.53 -2.69 11.43
CA ASN A 44 4.30 -2.24 12.80
C ASN A 44 5.03 -3.14 13.82
N SER A 45 6.36 -3.17 13.76
CA SER A 45 7.22 -3.94 14.66
C SER A 45 8.54 -3.21 14.94
N ASP A 46 9.33 -3.70 15.89
CA ASP A 46 10.64 -3.11 16.21
C ASP A 46 11.73 -3.38 15.16
N LYS A 47 11.44 -4.18 14.12
CA LYS A 47 12.39 -4.50 13.06
C LYS A 47 12.39 -3.40 11.99
N PRO A 48 13.57 -2.91 11.56
CA PRO A 48 13.64 -1.86 10.56
C PRO A 48 13.25 -2.36 9.17
N ILE A 49 12.50 -1.55 8.41
CA ILE A 49 12.36 -1.72 6.96
C ILE A 49 13.68 -1.36 6.28
N LEU A 50 14.04 -2.10 5.23
CA LEU A 50 15.19 -1.79 4.38
C LEU A 50 14.71 -1.36 2.99
N TYR A 51 15.18 -0.22 2.49
CA TYR A 51 14.94 0.24 1.12
C TYR A 51 16.15 1.00 0.56
N PRO A 52 16.27 1.18 -0.77
CA PRO A 52 17.40 1.87 -1.39
C PRO A 52 17.52 3.34 -0.95
N ASP A 53 18.74 3.86 -0.86
CA ASP A 53 19.02 5.26 -0.56
C ASP A 53 18.42 6.24 -1.59
N ILE A 54 18.46 5.89 -2.88
CA ILE A 54 17.80 6.59 -3.98
C ILE A 54 16.55 5.80 -4.35
N SER A 55 15.41 6.20 -3.78
CA SER A 55 14.12 5.56 -4.05
C SER A 55 12.96 6.56 -3.90
N TYR A 56 11.74 6.04 -3.81
CA TYR A 56 10.54 6.83 -3.67
C TYR A 56 10.57 7.67 -2.38
N SER A 57 10.44 8.99 -2.52
CA SER A 57 10.65 9.96 -1.44
C SER A 57 9.62 9.86 -0.30
N PHE A 58 8.48 9.20 -0.52
CA PHE A 58 7.45 9.02 0.50
C PHE A 58 7.70 7.86 1.45
N TYR A 59 8.62 6.93 1.14
CA TYR A 59 8.99 5.86 2.07
C TYR A 59 9.47 6.38 3.44
N PRO A 60 10.43 7.32 3.53
CA PRO A 60 10.80 7.89 4.83
C PRO A 60 9.64 8.65 5.50
N VAL A 61 8.78 9.34 4.72
CA VAL A 61 7.61 10.05 5.26
C VAL A 61 6.65 9.08 5.97
N TRP A 62 6.33 7.94 5.34
CA TRP A 62 5.47 6.92 5.95
C TRP A 62 6.13 6.28 7.18
N CYS A 63 7.43 5.98 7.11
CA CYS A 63 8.17 5.46 8.25
C CYS A 63 8.16 6.41 9.45
N GLU A 64 8.44 7.70 9.23
CA GLU A 64 8.45 8.73 10.28
C GLU A 64 7.05 8.92 10.89
N LEU A 65 6.02 9.06 10.05
CA LEU A 65 4.65 9.26 10.49
C LEU A 65 4.12 8.10 11.35
N LEU A 66 4.42 6.86 10.94
CA LEU A 66 3.97 5.65 11.61
C LEU A 66 4.96 5.14 12.67
N LYS A 67 6.06 5.85 12.91
CA LYS A 67 7.13 5.49 13.85
C LYS A 67 7.75 4.11 13.56
N ILE A 68 7.88 3.77 12.29
CA ILE A 68 8.47 2.51 11.84
C ILE A 68 9.98 2.73 11.68
N PRO A 69 10.84 1.95 12.35
CA PRO A 69 12.28 2.05 12.14
C PRO A 69 12.64 1.69 10.69
N TYR A 70 13.66 2.33 10.11
CA TYR A 70 14.09 2.03 8.75
C TYR A 70 15.60 2.24 8.56
N LYS A 71 16.13 1.63 7.48
CA LYS A 71 17.51 1.77 7.04
C LYS A 71 17.52 1.97 5.53
N THR A 72 18.43 2.83 5.07
CA THR A 72 18.76 3.00 3.66
C THR A 72 20.07 2.29 3.34
N LYS A 73 20.17 1.70 2.16
CA LYS A 73 21.39 1.07 1.65
C LYS A 73 21.54 1.26 0.15
#